data_AF-A0A1V9KFD8-F1
#
_entry.id   AF-A0A1V9KFD8-F1
#
_cell.length_a   1.000
_cell.length_b   1.000
_cell.length_c   1.000
_cell.angle_alpha   90.00
_cell.angle_beta   90.00
_cell.angle_gamma   90.00
#
_symmetry.space_group_name_H-M   'P 1'
#
loop_
_entity.id
_entity.type
_entity.pdbx_description
1 polymer ?
#
loop_
_entity_poly.entity_id
_entity_poly.type
_entity_poly.pdbx_seq_one_letter_code
_entity_poly.pdbx_strand_id
1 'polypeptide(L)'
;MPRRTATMLASTLILIALLCAGVFIKVPYAEMSPGPTVNTLGDHDGEPVLQISGRKTYPTTGHLNMTTVRVTSADYNMNLVEAVYGWLAHDNKVVPHDTLYPDGKTEQQSTQENAEEFSQSQESAKVAALKELGIPVKSWVIVSTVLKGSPAEGRLHAGDVIKSVDGTVVKAPDDVAKLVTKHKPGDKVVFTIVPAKEQAAAEKEHTTATATKNVTITTARSDDKGSDRAIVGISAGTDHTYPFTIDIKLADVGGPSAGLMFALGIVDKLTPGNLTGGKFVAGTGTIEDDGKVGPIGGIELKTVGARDKGAQYFLTPKDNCAAAAKDTPSGLTLVKVSTIDDAMNALKDISAGRTSGLPKCTTKG
;
A
#
# COMPACT_ATOMS: atom_id res chain seq x y z
N MET A 1 -43.65 -1.05 -48.17
CA MET A 1 -42.30 -0.62 -47.76
C MET A 1 -41.28 -1.08 -48.79
N PRO A 2 -40.35 -0.24 -49.25
CA PRO A 2 -39.22 -0.70 -50.04
C PRO A 2 -38.46 -1.79 -49.27
N ARG A 3 -38.00 -2.86 -49.95
CA ARG A 3 -37.25 -3.96 -49.32
C ARG A 3 -36.08 -3.43 -48.46
N ARG A 4 -35.42 -2.37 -48.91
CA ARG A 4 -34.35 -1.67 -48.17
C ARG A 4 -34.81 -1.10 -46.83
N THR A 5 -35.99 -0.48 -46.78
CA THR A 5 -36.55 0.10 -45.55
C THR A 5 -36.97 -0.98 -44.57
N ALA A 6 -37.53 -2.10 -45.05
CA ALA A 6 -37.88 -3.23 -44.21
C ALA A 6 -36.64 -3.95 -43.64
N THR A 7 -35.59 -4.13 -44.44
CA THR A 7 -34.31 -4.69 -43.96
C THR A 7 -33.64 -3.77 -42.96
N MET A 8 -33.59 -2.45 -43.21
CA MET A 8 -33.06 -1.47 -42.26
C MET A 8 -33.83 -1.49 -40.94
N LEU A 9 -35.17 -1.51 -40.97
CA LEU A 9 -35.99 -1.57 -39.76
C LEU A 9 -35.77 -2.88 -38.98
N ALA A 10 -35.74 -4.02 -39.67
CA ALA A 10 -35.50 -5.31 -39.04
C ALA A 10 -34.11 -5.38 -38.40
N SER A 11 -33.06 -4.92 -39.10
CA SER A 11 -31.71 -4.86 -38.55
C SER A 11 -31.61 -3.93 -37.34
N THR A 12 -32.25 -2.76 -37.38
CA THR A 12 -32.28 -1.83 -36.24
C THR A 12 -33.02 -2.43 -35.05
N LEU A 13 -34.17 -3.10 -35.26
CA LEU A 13 -34.91 -3.77 -34.20
C LEU A 13 -34.13 -4.93 -33.58
N ILE A 14 -33.42 -5.72 -34.41
CA ILE A 14 -32.54 -6.79 -33.93
C ILE A 14 -31.36 -6.20 -33.13
N LEU A 15 -30.75 -5.10 -33.61
CA LEU A 15 -29.69 -4.42 -32.88
C LEU A 15 -30.18 -3.90 -31.53
N ILE A 16 -31.35 -3.26 -31.49
CA ILE A 16 -31.97 -2.80 -30.24
C ILE A 16 -32.24 -3.99 -29.31
N ALA A 17 -32.79 -5.09 -29.83
CA ALA A 17 -33.03 -6.29 -29.03
C ALA A 17 -31.74 -6.91 -28.47
N LEU A 18 -30.65 -6.93 -29.25
CA LEU A 18 -29.33 -7.39 -28.80
C LEU A 18 -28.71 -6.46 -27.76
N LEU A 19 -28.83 -5.13 -27.93
CA LEU A 19 -28.38 -4.16 -26.94
C LEU A 19 -29.18 -4.29 -25.64
N CYS A 20 -30.51 -4.41 -25.71
CA CYS A 20 -31.35 -4.68 -24.56
C CYS A 20 -30.99 -5.99 -23.87
N ALA A 21 -30.76 -7.07 -24.63
CA ALA A 21 -30.31 -8.35 -24.07
C ALA A 21 -28.93 -8.23 -23.39
N GLY A 22 -28.00 -7.47 -23.97
CA GLY A 22 -26.67 -7.22 -23.42
C GLY A 22 -26.69 -6.54 -22.05
N VAL A 23 -27.68 -5.69 -21.78
CA VAL A 23 -27.86 -5.05 -20.45
C VAL A 23 -28.21 -6.07 -19.36
N PHE A 24 -28.88 -7.18 -19.73
CA PHE A 24 -29.23 -8.24 -18.76
C PHE A 24 -28.15 -9.32 -18.64
N ILE A 25 -27.19 -9.39 -19.56
CA ILE A 25 -26.08 -10.34 -19.51
C ILE A 25 -24.97 -9.77 -18.63
N LYS A 26 -24.82 -10.35 -17.44
CA LYS A 26 -23.74 -10.03 -16.51
C LYS A 26 -22.45 -10.72 -16.93
N VAL A 27 -21.33 -10.01 -16.81
CA VAL A 27 -20.00 -10.53 -17.15
C VAL A 27 -19.05 -10.41 -15.95
N PRO A 28 -18.10 -11.34 -15.76
CA PRO A 28 -17.22 -11.40 -14.58
C PRO A 28 -16.03 -10.45 -14.72
N TYR A 29 -16.30 -9.17 -14.93
CA TYR A 29 -15.29 -8.13 -15.08
C TYR A 29 -15.54 -6.98 -14.10
N ALA A 30 -14.47 -6.26 -13.80
CA ALA A 30 -14.43 -5.05 -12.98
C ALA A 30 -13.81 -3.91 -13.80
N GLU A 31 -14.06 -2.67 -13.39
CA GLU A 31 -13.53 -1.49 -14.05
C GLU A 31 -12.57 -0.75 -13.12
N MET A 32 -11.45 -0.30 -13.68
CA MET A 32 -10.49 0.59 -13.05
C MET A 32 -10.40 1.91 -13.81
N SER A 33 -10.39 3.03 -13.09
CA SER A 33 -10.26 4.38 -13.67
C SER A 33 -9.31 5.26 -12.85
N PRO A 34 -8.82 6.40 -13.38
CA PRO A 34 -7.92 7.29 -12.66
C PRO A 34 -8.57 7.78 -11.35
N GLY A 35 -7.85 7.62 -10.24
CA GLY A 35 -8.30 8.08 -8.94
C GLY A 35 -7.89 9.51 -8.62
N PRO A 36 -8.40 10.07 -7.51
CA PRO A 36 -7.96 11.37 -7.04
C PRO A 36 -6.46 11.36 -6.71
N THR A 37 -5.83 12.52 -6.90
CA THR A 37 -4.46 12.77 -6.44
C THR A 37 -4.48 13.64 -5.20
N VAL A 38 -3.66 13.35 -4.21
CA VAL A 38 -3.60 14.09 -2.94
C VAL A 38 -2.17 14.60 -2.73
N ASN A 39 -2.03 15.89 -2.42
CA ASN A 39 -0.74 16.49 -2.07
C ASN A 39 -0.38 16.12 -0.63
N THR A 40 0.66 15.30 -0.45
CA THR A 40 1.12 14.87 0.88
C THR A 40 1.62 16.00 1.77
N LEU A 41 2.02 17.13 1.17
CA LEU A 41 2.52 18.31 1.88
C LEU A 41 1.41 19.25 2.37
N GLY A 42 0.21 19.14 1.77
CA GLY A 42 -0.92 20.02 2.00
C GLY A 42 -2.04 19.40 2.83
N ASP A 43 -3.24 19.95 2.66
CA ASP A 43 -4.44 19.55 3.38
C ASP A 43 -5.37 18.72 2.49
N HIS A 44 -6.12 17.81 3.12
CA HIS A 44 -7.20 17.04 2.53
C HIS A 44 -8.43 17.17 3.44
N ASP A 45 -9.56 17.61 2.89
CA ASP A 45 -10.81 17.86 3.64
C ASP A 45 -10.67 18.74 4.89
N GLY A 46 -9.73 19.71 4.83
CA GLY A 46 -9.48 20.66 5.91
C GLY A 46 -8.52 20.18 6.99
N GLU A 47 -7.98 18.96 6.89
CA GLU A 47 -6.94 18.44 7.77
C GLU A 47 -5.60 18.25 7.04
N PRO A 48 -4.45 18.55 7.68
CA PRO A 48 -3.14 18.26 7.10
C PRO A 48 -2.95 16.77 6.85
N VAL A 49 -2.51 16.40 5.65
CA VAL A 49 -2.26 14.98 5.29
C VAL A 49 -1.14 14.39 6.15
N LEU A 50 -0.10 15.17 6.41
CA LEU A 50 1.04 14.79 7.23
C LEU A 50 1.21 15.78 8.39
N GLN A 51 1.06 15.28 9.61
CA GLN A 51 1.25 16.03 10.85
C GLN A 51 2.39 15.43 11.67
N ILE A 52 3.37 16.26 12.02
CA ILE A 52 4.53 15.85 12.83
C ILE A 52 4.58 16.75 14.06
N SER A 53 4.65 16.14 15.24
CA SER A 53 4.76 16.84 16.53
C SER A 53 5.86 16.24 17.39
N GLY A 54 6.38 17.00 18.36
CA GLY A 54 7.53 16.58 19.18
C GLY A 54 8.91 16.74 18.50
N ARG A 55 8.95 17.34 17.31
CA ARG A 55 10.20 17.70 16.61
C ARG A 55 10.03 18.96 15.75
N LYS A 56 11.13 19.65 15.49
CA LYS A 56 11.15 20.80 14.57
C LYS A 56 10.76 20.35 13.16
N THR A 57 9.77 21.03 12.59
CA THR A 57 9.36 20.90 11.20
C THR A 57 9.66 22.17 10.42
N TYR A 58 9.63 22.07 9.10
CA TYR A 58 9.89 23.17 8.18
C TYR A 58 8.66 23.44 7.30
N PRO A 59 8.39 24.71 6.95
CA PRO A 59 7.32 25.03 6.01
C PRO A 59 7.67 24.43 4.65
N THR A 60 6.69 23.76 4.05
CA THR A 60 6.82 23.12 2.73
C THR A 60 5.92 23.86 1.74
N THR A 61 6.33 23.91 0.48
CA THR A 61 5.54 24.51 -0.61
C THR A 61 5.59 23.61 -1.83
N GLY A 62 4.77 23.86 -2.85
CA GLY A 62 4.73 23.01 -4.05
C GLY A 62 3.88 21.75 -3.88
N HIS A 63 4.12 20.77 -4.75
CA HIS A 63 3.27 19.58 -4.86
C HIS A 63 4.11 18.31 -4.86
N LEU A 64 3.79 17.45 -3.90
CA LEU A 64 4.28 16.08 -3.81
C LEU A 64 3.05 15.16 -3.73
N ASN A 65 2.45 14.93 -4.89
CA ASN A 65 1.15 14.27 -4.98
C ASN A 65 1.29 12.75 -5.07
N MET A 66 0.58 12.05 -4.19
CA MET A 66 0.30 10.63 -4.41
C MET A 66 -0.86 10.46 -5.39
N THR A 67 -0.90 9.31 -6.05
CA THR A 67 -1.94 8.95 -7.03
C THR A 67 -2.62 7.65 -6.67
N THR A 68 -3.93 7.62 -6.87
CA THR A 68 -4.77 6.45 -6.59
C THR A 68 -5.45 5.96 -7.87
N VAL A 69 -6.08 4.79 -7.79
CA VAL A 69 -6.92 4.23 -8.85
C VAL A 69 -8.29 3.97 -8.23
N ARG A 70 -9.36 4.30 -8.95
CA ARG A 70 -10.72 3.92 -8.57
C ARG A 70 -10.99 2.53 -9.12
N VAL A 71 -11.59 1.69 -8.29
CA VAL A 71 -11.95 0.33 -8.63
C VAL A 71 -13.42 0.15 -8.31
N THR A 72 -14.19 -0.49 -9.20
CA THR A 72 -15.57 -0.89 -8.92
C THR A 72 -15.61 -1.92 -7.79
N SER A 73 -16.58 -1.82 -6.87
CA SER A 73 -16.70 -2.72 -5.72
C SER A 73 -16.79 -4.20 -6.08
N ALA A 74 -16.48 -5.08 -5.12
CA ALA A 74 -16.58 -6.54 -5.26
C ALA A 74 -18.00 -6.99 -5.63
N ASP A 75 -19.03 -6.28 -5.17
CA ASP A 75 -20.43 -6.58 -5.48
C ASP A 75 -20.90 -5.95 -6.82
N TYR A 76 -20.04 -5.20 -7.51
CA TYR A 76 -20.38 -4.58 -8.79
C TYR A 76 -20.63 -5.64 -9.86
N ASN A 77 -21.78 -5.51 -10.54
CA ASN A 77 -22.21 -6.44 -11.58
C ASN A 77 -22.17 -5.71 -12.93
N MET A 78 -21.02 -5.77 -13.62
CA MET A 78 -20.89 -5.18 -14.94
C MET A 78 -21.73 -5.93 -15.98
N ASN A 79 -22.45 -5.19 -16.83
CA ASN A 79 -23.16 -5.77 -17.97
C ASN A 79 -22.29 -5.79 -19.23
N LEU A 80 -22.72 -6.57 -20.24
CA LEU A 80 -21.94 -6.75 -21.47
C LEU A 80 -21.73 -5.44 -22.25
N VAL A 81 -22.70 -4.52 -22.23
CA VAL A 81 -22.60 -3.24 -22.94
C VAL A 81 -21.55 -2.34 -22.25
N GLU A 82 -21.56 -2.30 -20.91
CA GLU A 82 -20.56 -1.58 -20.12
C GLU A 82 -19.15 -2.13 -20.36
N ALA A 83 -18.97 -3.45 -20.38
CA ALA A 83 -17.67 -4.07 -20.64
C ALA A 83 -17.12 -3.72 -22.05
N VAL A 84 -17.97 -3.76 -23.07
CA VAL A 84 -17.57 -3.37 -24.44
C VAL A 84 -17.27 -1.88 -24.52
N TYR A 85 -18.07 -1.04 -23.87
CA TYR A 85 -17.83 0.40 -23.82
C TYR A 85 -16.50 0.72 -23.10
N GLY A 86 -16.27 0.13 -21.94
CA GLY A 86 -15.05 0.30 -21.16
C GLY A 86 -13.78 -0.19 -21.87
N TRP A 87 -13.88 -1.21 -22.74
CA TRP A 87 -12.76 -1.61 -23.61
C TRP A 87 -12.45 -0.63 -24.74
N LEU A 88 -13.44 0.14 -25.18
CA LEU A 88 -13.28 1.17 -26.22
C LEU A 88 -12.86 2.53 -25.64
N ALA A 89 -13.20 2.76 -24.37
CA ALA A 89 -12.77 3.92 -23.60
C ALA A 89 -11.24 3.88 -23.40
N HIS A 90 -10.59 5.04 -23.55
CA HIS A 90 -9.11 5.15 -23.42
C HIS A 90 -8.68 5.52 -21.99
N ASP A 91 -9.64 5.92 -21.16
CA ASP A 91 -9.46 6.37 -19.78
C ASP A 91 -9.78 5.29 -18.75
N ASN A 92 -10.37 4.16 -19.14
CA ASN A 92 -10.76 3.08 -18.24
C ASN A 92 -10.08 1.76 -18.61
N LYS A 93 -9.87 0.89 -17.61
CA LYS A 93 -9.37 -0.48 -17.80
C LYS A 93 -10.40 -1.47 -17.28
N VAL A 94 -10.95 -2.26 -18.19
CA VAL A 94 -11.77 -3.42 -17.86
C VAL A 94 -10.87 -4.62 -17.63
N VAL A 95 -10.92 -5.19 -16.43
CA VAL A 95 -10.11 -6.34 -16.01
C VAL A 95 -11.00 -7.44 -15.45
N PRO A 96 -10.58 -8.72 -15.48
CA PRO A 96 -11.34 -9.79 -14.85
C PRO A 96 -11.57 -9.49 -13.36
N HIS A 97 -12.79 -9.72 -12.88
CA HIS A 97 -13.17 -9.45 -11.49
C HIS A 97 -12.29 -10.22 -10.51
N ASP A 98 -12.01 -11.48 -10.82
CA ASP A 98 -11.15 -12.40 -10.05
C ASP A 98 -9.69 -11.91 -9.91
N THR A 99 -9.21 -11.03 -10.81
CA THR A 99 -7.89 -10.41 -10.70
C THR A 99 -7.82 -9.41 -9.53
N LEU A 100 -8.94 -8.77 -9.20
CA LEU A 100 -9.04 -7.78 -8.13
C LEU A 100 -9.59 -8.39 -6.83
N TYR A 101 -10.49 -9.37 -6.96
CA TYR A 101 -11.17 -10.03 -5.86
C TYR A 101 -11.01 -11.56 -5.95
N PRO A 102 -9.77 -12.09 -5.82
CA PRO A 102 -9.53 -13.52 -5.90
C PRO A 102 -10.28 -14.29 -4.82
N ASP A 103 -10.61 -15.55 -5.10
CA ASP A 103 -11.29 -16.48 -4.18
C ASP A 103 -12.70 -16.02 -3.73
N GLY A 104 -13.32 -15.10 -4.48
CA GLY A 104 -14.67 -14.61 -4.18
C GLY A 104 -14.75 -13.79 -2.89
N LYS A 105 -13.67 -13.07 -2.54
CA LYS A 105 -13.62 -12.15 -1.39
C LYS A 105 -14.82 -11.19 -1.39
N THR A 106 -15.40 -10.97 -0.22
CA THR A 106 -16.49 -9.99 -0.05
C THR A 106 -15.96 -8.56 -0.06
N GLU A 107 -16.83 -7.59 -0.33
CA GLU A 107 -16.47 -6.16 -0.27
C GLU A 107 -15.89 -5.78 1.10
N GLN A 108 -16.48 -6.32 2.18
CA GLN A 108 -16.00 -6.08 3.54
C GLN A 108 -14.59 -6.63 3.76
N GLN A 109 -14.29 -7.83 3.25
CA GLN A 109 -12.96 -8.42 3.34
C GLN A 109 -11.93 -7.61 2.54
N SER A 110 -12.27 -7.20 1.31
CA SER A 110 -11.38 -6.41 0.48
C SER A 110 -11.11 -5.02 1.08
N THR A 111 -12.14 -4.35 1.61
CA THR A 111 -11.99 -3.06 2.28
C THR A 111 -11.08 -3.17 3.51
N GLN A 112 -11.25 -4.23 4.32
CA GLN A 112 -10.41 -4.48 5.49
C GLN A 112 -8.94 -4.72 5.10
N GLU A 113 -8.70 -5.57 4.10
CA GLU A 113 -7.35 -5.86 3.59
C GLU A 113 -6.68 -4.60 3.02
N ASN A 114 -7.39 -3.82 2.21
CA ASN A 114 -6.89 -2.56 1.67
C ASN A 114 -6.54 -1.54 2.76
N ALA A 115 -7.32 -1.49 3.85
CA ALA A 115 -7.05 -0.62 4.99
C ALA A 115 -5.82 -1.08 5.79
N GLU A 116 -5.63 -2.39 5.94
CA GLU A 116 -4.45 -2.98 6.57
C GLU A 116 -3.18 -2.71 5.75
N GLU A 117 -3.22 -2.93 4.43
CA GLU A 117 -2.12 -2.61 3.52
C GLU A 117 -1.78 -1.11 3.53
N PHE A 118 -2.79 -0.25 3.61
CA PHE A 118 -2.58 1.19 3.71
C PHE A 118 -1.91 1.58 5.03
N SER A 119 -2.37 1.01 6.15
CA SER A 119 -1.73 1.23 7.45
C SER A 119 -0.28 0.74 7.47
N GLN A 120 0.01 -0.43 6.90
CA GLN A 120 1.37 -0.94 6.76
C GLN A 120 2.24 -0.02 5.89
N SER A 121 1.69 0.48 4.78
CA SER A 121 2.39 1.42 3.91
C SER A 121 2.73 2.74 4.60
N GLN A 122 1.89 3.21 5.53
CA GLN A 122 2.20 4.40 6.34
C GLN A 122 3.35 4.13 7.31
N GLU A 123 3.34 2.96 7.97
CA GLU A 123 4.41 2.59 8.89
C GLU A 123 5.75 2.44 8.19
N SER A 124 5.83 1.68 7.08
CA SER A 124 7.07 1.56 6.32
C SER A 124 7.54 2.90 5.75
N ALA A 125 6.62 3.81 5.39
CA ALA A 125 6.97 5.15 4.97
C ALA A 125 7.62 5.98 6.10
N LYS A 126 7.12 5.90 7.33
CA LYS A 126 7.73 6.54 8.50
C LYS A 126 9.13 5.98 8.73
N VAL A 127 9.29 4.65 8.73
CA VAL A 127 10.59 4.01 8.95
C VAL A 127 11.61 4.40 7.88
N ALA A 128 11.23 4.31 6.60
CA ALA A 128 12.09 4.66 5.48
C ALA A 128 12.52 6.13 5.54
N ALA A 129 11.59 7.06 5.78
CA ALA A 129 11.89 8.48 5.90
C ALA A 129 12.82 8.81 7.08
N LEU A 130 12.62 8.16 8.22
CA LEU A 130 13.46 8.40 9.40
C LEU A 130 14.86 7.84 9.20
N LYS A 131 14.99 6.65 8.59
CA LYS A 131 16.30 6.08 8.25
C LYS A 131 17.04 6.92 7.21
N GLU A 132 16.36 7.41 6.18
CA GLU A 132 16.90 8.36 5.20
C GLU A 132 17.53 9.59 5.87
N LEU A 133 16.89 10.08 6.94
CA LEU A 133 17.36 11.21 7.73
C LEU A 133 18.38 10.84 8.83
N GLY A 134 18.79 9.57 8.93
CA GLY A 134 19.69 9.07 9.97
C GLY A 134 19.10 9.12 11.38
N ILE A 135 17.77 9.15 11.51
CA ILE A 135 17.07 9.18 12.79
C ILE A 135 16.86 7.74 13.27
N PRO A 136 17.26 7.38 14.49
CA PRO A 136 17.13 6.02 14.98
C PRO A 136 15.65 5.65 15.17
N VAL A 137 15.25 4.51 14.59
CA VAL A 137 13.96 3.86 14.81
C VAL A 137 14.21 2.58 15.60
N LYS A 138 13.43 2.36 16.67
CA LYS A 138 13.48 1.11 17.43
C LYS A 138 12.46 0.16 16.85
N SER A 139 12.87 -1.06 16.54
CA SER A 139 12.00 -2.11 16.02
C SER A 139 11.87 -3.26 17.01
N TRP A 140 10.70 -3.87 17.06
CA TRP A 140 10.41 -5.00 17.94
C TRP A 140 9.57 -6.02 17.20
N VAL A 141 9.72 -7.30 17.57
CA VAL A 141 8.84 -8.34 17.04
C VAL A 141 7.59 -8.40 17.91
N ILE A 142 6.42 -8.34 17.30
CA ILE A 142 5.12 -8.37 17.98
C ILE A 142 4.27 -9.56 17.51
N VAL A 143 3.26 -9.88 18.30
CA VAL A 143 2.11 -10.66 17.85
C VAL A 143 1.27 -9.75 16.96
N SER A 144 1.29 -9.97 15.65
CA SER A 144 0.49 -9.21 14.69
C SER A 144 -0.97 -9.69 14.68
N THR A 145 -1.18 -11.00 14.63
CA THR A 145 -2.52 -11.60 14.65
C THR A 145 -2.51 -12.87 15.48
N VAL A 146 -3.62 -13.15 16.16
CA VAL A 146 -3.89 -14.42 16.83
C VAL A 146 -4.99 -15.14 16.08
N LEU A 147 -4.73 -16.36 15.62
CA LEU A 147 -5.71 -17.17 14.91
C LEU A 147 -6.78 -17.66 15.87
N LYS A 148 -8.05 -17.48 15.50
CA LYS A 148 -9.19 -17.98 16.27
C LYS A 148 -9.17 -19.51 16.32
N GLY A 149 -9.48 -20.09 17.47
CA GLY A 149 -9.46 -21.54 17.72
C GLY A 149 -8.06 -22.11 17.94
N SER A 150 -7.01 -21.26 17.97
CA SER A 150 -5.63 -21.71 18.12
C SER A 150 -5.17 -21.79 19.57
N PRO A 151 -4.06 -22.50 19.87
CA PRO A 151 -3.52 -22.58 21.22
C PRO A 151 -3.12 -21.24 21.85
N ALA A 152 -2.80 -20.23 21.03
CA ALA A 152 -2.46 -18.89 21.49
C ALA A 152 -3.67 -18.04 21.86
N GLU A 153 -4.89 -18.43 21.47
CA GLU A 153 -6.12 -17.68 21.75
C GLU A 153 -6.32 -17.51 23.27
N GLY A 154 -6.55 -16.26 23.68
CA GLY A 154 -6.70 -15.89 25.11
C GLY A 154 -5.42 -15.96 25.94
N ARG A 155 -4.27 -16.33 25.34
CA ARG A 155 -2.95 -16.40 26.01
C ARG A 155 -2.04 -15.27 25.55
N LEU A 156 -1.96 -15.09 24.23
CA LEU A 156 -1.29 -13.96 23.58
C LEU A 156 -2.34 -13.04 22.98
N HIS A 157 -1.99 -11.76 22.84
CA HIS A 157 -2.85 -10.75 22.27
C HIS A 157 -2.08 -9.98 21.19
N ALA A 158 -2.81 -9.47 20.19
CA ALA A 158 -2.23 -8.60 19.19
C ALA A 158 -1.57 -7.37 19.88
N GLY A 159 -0.37 -7.03 19.45
CA GLY A 159 0.47 -5.98 20.04
C GLY A 159 1.39 -6.43 21.19
N ASP A 160 1.31 -7.69 21.65
CA ASP A 160 2.30 -8.20 22.62
C ASP A 160 3.69 -8.28 21.96
N VAL A 161 4.70 -7.67 22.58
CA VAL A 161 6.08 -7.69 22.07
C VAL A 161 6.78 -8.97 22.49
N ILE A 162 7.26 -9.75 21.53
CA ILE A 162 7.95 -11.03 21.75
C ILE A 162 9.45 -10.75 21.96
N LYS A 163 9.93 -10.93 23.19
CA LYS A 163 11.36 -10.80 23.53
C LYS A 163 12.13 -12.09 23.25
N SER A 164 11.56 -13.23 23.63
CA SER A 164 12.19 -14.54 23.43
C SER A 164 11.17 -15.67 23.38
N VAL A 165 11.56 -16.76 22.73
CA VAL A 165 10.86 -18.05 22.73
C VAL A 165 11.80 -19.09 23.33
N ASP A 166 11.38 -19.75 24.41
CA ASP A 166 12.18 -20.71 25.19
C ASP A 166 13.56 -20.17 25.59
N GLY A 167 13.59 -18.91 26.02
CA GLY A 167 14.81 -18.19 26.41
C GLY A 167 15.71 -17.77 25.24
N THR A 168 15.38 -18.15 24.00
CA THR A 168 16.10 -17.70 22.81
C THR A 168 15.55 -16.36 22.34
N VAL A 169 16.42 -15.34 22.28
CA VAL A 169 16.04 -13.98 21.86
C VAL A 169 15.52 -13.98 20.43
N VAL A 170 14.38 -13.34 20.24
CA VAL A 170 13.74 -13.13 18.93
C VAL A 170 14.17 -11.76 18.39
N LYS A 171 14.67 -11.71 17.16
CA LYS A 171 15.11 -10.47 16.50
C LYS A 171 14.30 -10.14 15.26
N ALA A 172 13.75 -11.16 14.60
CA ALA A 172 12.88 -11.03 13.44
C ALA A 172 11.64 -11.92 13.57
N PRO A 173 10.52 -11.59 12.90
CA PRO A 173 9.30 -12.41 12.91
C PRO A 173 9.56 -13.89 12.56
N ASP A 174 10.43 -14.13 11.58
CA ASP A 174 10.84 -15.48 11.15
C ASP A 174 11.48 -16.32 12.28
N ASP A 175 12.13 -15.67 13.26
CA ASP A 175 12.72 -16.38 14.38
C ASP A 175 11.65 -17.08 15.21
N VAL A 176 10.47 -16.47 15.36
CA VAL A 176 9.34 -17.05 16.10
C VAL A 176 8.90 -18.35 15.45
N ALA A 177 8.68 -18.33 14.13
CA ALA A 177 8.29 -19.52 13.38
C ALA A 177 9.36 -20.61 13.45
N LYS A 178 10.64 -20.24 13.27
CA LYS A 178 11.78 -21.18 13.37
C LYS A 178 11.94 -21.78 14.76
N LEU A 179 11.63 -21.04 15.82
CA LEU A 179 11.73 -21.54 17.20
C LEU A 179 10.56 -22.47 17.52
N VAL A 180 9.33 -22.08 17.20
CA VAL A 180 8.14 -22.91 17.46
C VAL A 180 8.16 -24.23 16.68
N THR A 181 8.58 -24.21 15.43
CA THR A 181 8.58 -25.41 14.56
C THR A 181 9.65 -26.45 14.93
N LYS A 182 10.60 -26.14 15.82
CA LYS A 182 11.54 -27.12 16.38
C LYS A 182 10.86 -28.12 17.33
N HIS A 183 9.68 -27.78 17.83
CA HIS A 183 8.93 -28.59 18.77
C HIS A 183 8.02 -29.58 18.05
N LYS A 184 7.56 -30.59 18.78
CA LYS A 184 6.53 -31.52 18.32
C LYS A 184 5.16 -31.01 18.78
N PRO A 185 4.09 -31.30 18.02
CA PRO A 185 2.72 -31.03 18.48
C PRO A 185 2.48 -31.62 19.88
N GLY A 186 1.94 -30.82 20.79
CA GLY A 186 1.73 -31.17 22.19
C GLY A 186 2.84 -30.72 23.15
N ASP A 187 4.00 -30.30 22.63
CA ASP A 187 5.08 -29.73 23.46
C ASP A 187 4.70 -28.33 23.97
N LYS A 188 5.27 -27.95 25.11
CA LYS A 188 5.13 -26.62 25.69
C LYS A 188 6.23 -25.69 25.17
N VAL A 189 5.83 -24.50 24.76
CA VAL A 189 6.71 -23.40 24.35
C VAL A 189 6.44 -22.20 25.26
N VAL A 190 7.50 -21.54 25.73
CA VAL A 190 7.42 -20.39 26.62
C VAL A 190 7.78 -19.11 25.87
N PHE A 191 6.82 -18.20 25.77
CA PHE A 191 7.02 -16.86 25.23
C PHE A 191 7.30 -15.90 26.37
N THR A 192 8.42 -15.18 26.30
CA THR A 192 8.66 -14.01 27.15
C THR A 192 8.21 -12.79 26.37
N ILE A 193 7.16 -12.13 26.85
CA ILE A 193 6.56 -10.98 26.17
C ILE A 193 6.57 -9.72 27.03
N VAL A 194 6.50 -8.56 26.39
CA VAL A 194 5.99 -7.32 27.00
C VAL A 194 4.52 -7.18 26.58
N PRO A 195 3.55 -7.15 27.52
CA PRO A 195 2.15 -6.95 27.21
C PRO A 195 1.91 -5.68 26.38
N ALA A 196 1.01 -5.74 25.39
CA ALA A 196 0.69 -4.61 24.51
C ALA A 196 0.37 -3.30 25.25
N LYS A 197 -0.34 -3.38 26.39
CA LYS A 197 -0.68 -2.22 27.21
C LYS A 197 0.54 -1.56 27.85
N GLU A 198 1.51 -2.35 28.29
CA GLU A 198 2.76 -1.85 28.89
C GLU A 198 3.66 -1.25 27.82
N GLN A 199 3.71 -1.86 26.64
CA GLN A 199 4.39 -1.29 25.48
C GLN A 199 3.78 0.06 25.08
N ALA A 200 2.47 0.13 24.91
CA ALA A 200 1.78 1.38 24.55
C ALA A 200 1.92 2.49 25.61
N ALA A 201 2.01 2.13 26.89
CA ALA A 201 2.28 3.10 27.96
C ALA A 201 3.72 3.64 27.86
N ALA A 202 4.70 2.77 27.65
CA ALA A 202 6.10 3.18 27.48
C ALA A 202 6.30 4.07 26.25
N GLU A 203 5.61 3.77 25.14
CA GLU A 203 5.66 4.58 23.91
C GLU A 203 5.11 5.99 24.11
N LYS A 204 3.99 6.13 24.83
CA LYS A 204 3.43 7.45 25.18
C LYS A 204 4.38 8.29 26.02
N GLU A 205 5.19 7.64 26.84
CA GLU A 205 6.22 8.31 27.66
C GLU A 205 7.59 8.39 26.96
N HIS A 206 7.70 7.91 25.72
CA HIS A 206 8.96 7.77 24.99
C HIS A 206 10.06 6.99 25.74
N THR A 207 9.65 6.04 26.60
CA THR A 207 10.54 5.15 27.35
C THR A 207 10.58 3.76 26.73
N THR A 208 11.27 2.81 27.38
CA THR A 208 11.33 1.40 26.92
C THR A 208 10.64 0.54 27.95
N ALA A 209 9.65 -0.24 27.53
CA ALA A 209 8.97 -1.16 28.42
C ALA A 209 9.93 -2.26 28.90
N THR A 210 9.95 -2.47 30.21
CA THR A 210 10.86 -3.43 30.88
C THR A 210 10.12 -4.56 31.57
N ALA A 211 8.84 -4.38 31.86
CA ALA A 211 8.01 -5.42 32.47
C ALA A 211 7.75 -6.53 31.44
N THR A 212 8.13 -7.75 31.83
CA THR A 212 8.00 -8.93 30.99
C THR A 212 7.16 -9.99 31.68
N LYS A 213 6.39 -10.74 30.90
CA LYS A 213 5.58 -11.87 31.35
C LYS A 213 5.94 -13.12 30.55
N ASN A 214 6.03 -14.25 31.24
CA ASN A 214 6.15 -15.55 30.59
C ASN A 214 4.76 -16.14 30.33
N VAL A 215 4.51 -16.54 29.09
CA VAL A 215 3.28 -17.18 28.62
C VAL A 215 3.64 -18.54 28.04
N THR A 216 3.17 -19.60 28.70
CA THR A 216 3.37 -20.97 28.22
C THR A 216 2.20 -21.39 27.33
N ILE A 217 2.51 -21.88 26.13
CA ILE A 217 1.54 -22.34 25.14
C ILE A 217 1.87 -23.78 24.79
N THR A 218 0.84 -24.64 24.77
CA THR A 218 0.97 -26.00 24.26
C THR A 218 0.78 -25.96 22.75
N THR A 219 1.77 -26.40 21.99
CA THR A 219 1.68 -26.41 20.53
C THR A 219 0.61 -27.39 20.03
N ALA A 220 -0.02 -27.06 18.90
CA ALA A 220 -0.91 -27.95 18.18
C ALA A 220 -0.25 -28.40 16.87
N ARG A 221 -0.86 -29.40 16.24
CA ARG A 221 -0.49 -29.85 14.91
C ARG A 221 -1.04 -28.85 13.88
N SER A 222 -0.25 -28.52 12.87
CA SER A 222 -0.74 -27.69 11.76
C SER A 222 -1.87 -28.39 11.00
N ASP A 223 -2.82 -27.59 10.54
CA ASP A 223 -4.00 -27.99 9.76
C ASP A 223 -3.85 -27.70 8.26
N ASP A 224 -2.67 -27.24 7.84
CA ASP A 224 -2.31 -26.99 6.45
C ASP A 224 -2.01 -28.30 5.68
N LYS A 225 -2.21 -28.31 4.36
CA LYS A 225 -1.85 -29.44 3.46
C LYS A 225 -0.32 -29.70 3.38
N GLY A 226 0.47 -29.06 4.23
CA GLY A 226 1.92 -29.11 4.26
C GLY A 226 2.46 -30.21 5.16
N SER A 227 3.73 -30.07 5.55
CA SER A 227 4.40 -30.98 6.47
C SER A 227 3.92 -30.77 7.91
N ASP A 228 3.69 -31.88 8.62
CA ASP A 228 3.39 -31.92 10.05
C ASP A 228 4.36 -31.06 10.87
N ARG A 229 3.87 -29.93 11.39
CA ARG A 229 4.67 -29.05 12.23
C ARG A 229 3.90 -28.60 13.46
N ALA A 230 4.65 -28.27 14.51
CA ALA A 230 4.10 -27.60 15.68
C ALA A 230 3.73 -26.15 15.32
N ILE A 231 2.54 -25.73 15.76
CA ILE A 231 2.06 -24.35 15.66
C ILE A 231 1.50 -23.88 16.99
N VAL A 232 1.55 -22.56 17.22
CA VAL A 232 0.85 -21.90 18.33
C VAL A 232 -0.33 -21.06 17.84
N GLY A 233 -0.39 -20.76 16.54
CA GLY A 233 -1.47 -20.01 15.89
C GLY A 233 -1.39 -18.50 16.07
N ILE A 234 -0.20 -17.92 15.89
CA ILE A 234 -0.02 -16.48 15.74
C ILE A 234 0.66 -16.16 14.42
N SER A 235 0.43 -14.96 13.91
CA SER A 235 1.32 -14.31 12.94
C SER A 235 2.23 -13.35 13.71
N ALA A 236 3.55 -13.51 13.55
CA ALA A 236 4.52 -12.55 14.10
C ALA A 236 4.71 -11.41 13.10
N GLY A 237 4.80 -10.19 13.60
CA GLY A 237 5.08 -8.99 12.80
C GLY A 237 6.20 -8.17 13.40
N THR A 238 6.58 -7.09 12.71
CA THR A 238 7.50 -6.08 13.21
C THR A 238 6.70 -4.82 13.52
N ASP A 239 6.97 -4.22 14.67
CA ASP A 239 6.43 -2.92 15.05
C ASP A 239 7.57 -1.95 15.38
N HIS A 240 7.29 -0.65 15.35
CA HIS A 240 8.29 0.40 15.47
C HIS A 240 7.89 1.47 16.49
N THR A 241 8.85 1.86 17.33
CA THR A 241 8.69 3.04 18.19
C THR A 241 9.49 4.21 17.62
N TYR A 242 8.80 5.32 17.44
CA TYR A 242 9.37 6.56 16.93
C TYR A 242 9.75 7.53 18.05
N PRO A 243 10.81 8.35 17.87
CA PRO A 243 11.23 9.33 18.86
C PRO A 243 10.31 10.56 18.98
N PHE A 244 9.31 10.67 18.10
CA PHE A 244 8.31 11.73 18.06
C PHE A 244 7.12 11.26 17.21
N THR A 245 6.01 11.99 17.23
CA THR A 245 4.76 11.58 16.57
C THR A 245 4.74 11.98 15.10
N ILE A 246 4.35 11.04 14.24
CA ILE A 246 4.10 11.24 12.81
C ILE A 246 2.73 10.64 12.48
N ASP A 247 1.76 11.51 12.21
CA ASP A 247 0.41 11.13 11.85
C ASP A 247 0.19 11.35 10.34
N ILE A 248 -0.34 10.33 9.68
CA ILE A 248 -0.72 10.36 8.27
C ILE A 248 -2.24 10.21 8.20
N LYS A 249 -2.92 11.24 7.71
CA LYS A 249 -4.38 11.32 7.73
C LYS A 249 -4.95 11.43 6.33
N LEU A 250 -5.53 10.33 5.86
CA LEU A 250 -6.26 10.25 4.61
C LEU A 250 -7.43 9.28 4.79
N ALA A 251 -8.64 9.82 4.72
CA ALA A 251 -9.85 9.01 4.65
C ALA A 251 -9.99 8.43 3.24
N ASP A 252 -10.67 7.29 3.13
CA ASP A 252 -11.13 6.71 1.85
C ASP A 252 -10.03 6.41 0.82
N VAL A 253 -8.79 6.24 1.25
CA VAL A 253 -7.67 5.75 0.43
C VAL A 253 -7.17 4.42 1.00
N GLY A 254 -6.94 3.46 0.11
CA GLY A 254 -6.48 2.12 0.44
C GLY A 254 -5.28 1.64 -0.39
N GLY A 255 -4.69 0.52 0.02
CA GLY A 255 -3.60 -0.16 -0.67
C GLY A 255 -2.21 0.45 -0.42
N PRO A 256 -1.12 -0.26 -0.73
CA PRO A 256 0.22 0.07 -0.24
C PRO A 256 0.97 1.11 -1.09
N SER A 257 0.32 1.61 -2.13
CA SER A 257 0.99 2.27 -3.26
C SER A 257 1.40 3.74 -3.05
N ALA A 258 1.11 4.29 -1.86
CA ALA A 258 1.42 5.66 -1.48
C ALA A 258 2.68 5.79 -0.62
N GLY A 259 3.27 4.67 -0.18
CA GLY A 259 4.37 4.62 0.77
C GLY A 259 5.55 5.54 0.42
N LEU A 260 6.05 5.49 -0.83
CA LEU A 260 7.14 6.37 -1.27
C LEU A 260 6.78 7.85 -1.10
N MET A 261 5.56 8.24 -1.46
CA MET A 261 5.15 9.65 -1.45
C MET A 261 4.98 10.17 -0.01
N PHE A 262 4.48 9.33 0.90
CA PHE A 262 4.47 9.67 2.32
C PHE A 262 5.87 9.80 2.90
N ALA A 263 6.78 8.88 2.56
CA ALA A 263 8.14 8.92 3.05
C ALA A 263 8.83 10.22 2.63
N LEU A 264 8.72 10.60 1.35
CA LEU A 264 9.25 11.85 0.83
C LEU A 264 8.60 13.09 1.48
N GLY A 265 7.29 13.05 1.75
CA GLY A 265 6.60 14.14 2.44
C GLY A 265 7.06 14.33 3.90
N ILE A 266 7.35 13.22 4.60
CA ILE A 266 7.96 13.25 5.94
C ILE A 266 9.36 13.84 5.87
N VAL A 267 10.17 13.42 4.89
CA VAL A 267 11.52 13.96 4.67
C VAL A 267 11.48 15.48 4.42
N ASP A 268 10.58 15.96 3.55
CA ASP A 268 10.43 17.39 3.25
C ASP A 268 10.05 18.18 4.53
N LYS A 269 9.05 17.72 5.29
CA LYS A 269 8.64 18.39 6.53
C LYS A 269 9.71 18.38 7.62
N LEU A 270 10.65 17.44 7.60
CA LEU A 270 11.73 17.31 8.60
C LEU A 270 13.05 17.94 8.15
N THR A 271 13.16 18.44 6.91
CA THR A 271 14.40 19.04 6.39
C THR A 271 14.21 20.50 5.99
N PRO A 272 15.22 21.37 6.18
CA PRO A 272 15.16 22.73 5.66
C PRO A 272 15.16 22.74 4.12
N GLY A 273 14.24 23.52 3.55
CA GLY A 273 14.16 23.72 2.10
C GLY A 273 12.84 23.22 1.55
N ASN A 274 12.76 23.10 0.23
CA ASN A 274 11.62 22.50 -0.46
C ASN A 274 12.17 21.46 -1.44
N LEU A 275 11.85 20.18 -1.21
CA LEU A 275 12.32 19.09 -2.06
C LEU A 275 11.88 19.24 -3.52
N THR A 276 10.69 19.77 -3.77
CA THR A 276 10.13 19.93 -5.11
C THR A 276 10.62 21.20 -5.81
N GLY A 277 11.19 22.16 -5.08
CA GLY A 277 11.53 23.49 -5.60
C GLY A 277 10.32 24.25 -6.16
N GLY A 278 9.12 23.97 -5.64
CA GLY A 278 7.85 24.53 -6.11
C GLY A 278 7.32 23.91 -7.41
N LYS A 279 7.96 22.86 -7.93
CA LYS A 279 7.47 22.11 -9.11
C LYS A 279 6.31 21.20 -8.73
N PHE A 280 5.54 20.81 -9.74
CA PHE A 280 4.52 19.77 -9.56
C PHE A 280 5.12 18.40 -9.82
N VAL A 281 5.40 17.69 -8.72
CA VAL A 281 5.84 16.29 -8.74
C VAL A 281 4.71 15.41 -8.19
N ALA A 282 4.35 14.38 -8.95
CA ALA A 282 3.49 13.30 -8.47
C ALA A 282 4.28 11.99 -8.43
N GLY A 283 3.70 10.94 -7.88
CA GLY A 283 4.30 9.62 -7.95
C GLY A 283 3.48 8.54 -7.26
N THR A 284 4.08 7.36 -7.21
CA THR A 284 3.57 6.17 -6.54
C THR A 284 4.72 5.20 -6.28
N GLY A 285 4.48 4.21 -5.44
CA GLY A 285 5.42 3.16 -5.11
C GLY A 285 5.14 2.66 -3.70
N THR A 286 5.19 1.34 -3.52
CA THR A 286 5.34 0.82 -2.17
C THR A 286 6.74 1.20 -1.67
N ILE A 287 6.93 1.18 -0.36
CA ILE A 287 8.23 1.43 0.24
C ILE A 287 8.45 0.38 1.33
N GLU A 288 9.61 -0.24 1.31
CA GLU A 288 10.06 -1.14 2.36
C GLU A 288 10.78 -0.34 3.46
N ASP A 289 10.90 -0.93 4.65
CA ASP A 289 11.59 -0.31 5.79
C ASP A 289 13.06 0.04 5.50
N ASP A 290 13.70 -0.56 4.51
CA ASP A 290 15.08 -0.27 4.07
C ASP A 290 15.16 0.82 3.00
N GLY A 291 14.03 1.41 2.61
CA GLY A 291 13.95 2.46 1.61
C GLY A 291 13.85 1.95 0.17
N LYS A 292 13.73 0.64 -0.07
CA LYS A 292 13.51 0.09 -1.41
C LYS A 292 12.09 0.39 -1.90
N VAL A 293 11.98 0.87 -3.13
CA VAL A 293 10.69 1.16 -3.78
C VAL A 293 10.22 -0.07 -4.54
N GLY A 294 9.01 -0.53 -4.23
CA GLY A 294 8.39 -1.68 -4.88
C GLY A 294 7.35 -1.31 -5.94
N PRO A 295 6.96 -2.31 -6.76
CA PRO A 295 5.99 -2.11 -7.83
C PRO A 295 4.57 -1.88 -7.30
N ILE A 296 3.72 -1.35 -8.17
CA ILE A 296 2.31 -1.08 -7.89
C ILE A 296 1.40 -1.52 -9.04
N GLY A 297 0.10 -1.62 -8.75
CA GLY A 297 -0.95 -1.84 -9.76
C GLY A 297 -1.46 -0.54 -10.39
N GLY A 298 -1.90 -0.61 -11.65
CA GLY A 298 -2.61 0.48 -12.33
C GLY A 298 -1.76 1.71 -12.67
N ILE A 299 -0.45 1.53 -12.92
CA ILE A 299 0.48 2.65 -13.17
C ILE A 299 0.03 3.57 -14.31
N GLU A 300 -0.56 3.03 -15.38
CA GLU A 300 -0.98 3.83 -16.53
C GLU A 300 -2.09 4.83 -16.13
N LEU A 301 -3.10 4.35 -15.38
CA LEU A 301 -4.18 5.19 -14.87
C LEU A 301 -3.67 6.25 -13.89
N LYS A 302 -2.66 5.91 -13.08
CA LYS A 302 -2.02 6.85 -12.14
C LYS A 302 -1.26 7.97 -12.84
N THR A 303 -0.58 7.66 -13.95
CA THR A 303 0.11 8.69 -14.74
C THR A 303 -0.87 9.67 -15.38
N VAL A 304 -2.03 9.18 -15.86
CA VAL A 304 -3.12 10.02 -16.36
C VAL A 304 -3.64 10.93 -15.24
N GLY A 305 -4.04 10.37 -14.09
CA GLY A 305 -4.56 11.15 -12.97
C GLY A 305 -3.56 12.21 -12.46
N ALA A 306 -2.27 11.89 -12.42
CA ALA A 306 -1.23 12.87 -12.12
C ALA A 306 -1.17 14.00 -13.14
N ARG A 307 -1.19 13.67 -14.44
CA ARG A 307 -1.08 14.68 -15.49
C ARG A 307 -2.31 15.57 -15.53
N ASP A 308 -3.51 15.02 -15.36
CA ASP A 308 -4.77 15.77 -15.32
C ASP A 308 -4.80 16.78 -14.17
N LYS A 309 -4.13 16.47 -13.05
CA LYS A 309 -3.95 17.43 -11.95
C LYS A 309 -2.87 18.48 -12.21
N GLY A 310 -2.05 18.31 -13.24
CA GLY A 310 -1.01 19.26 -13.64
C GLY A 310 0.42 18.85 -13.30
N ALA A 311 0.66 17.59 -12.92
CA ALA A 311 2.02 17.11 -12.67
C ALA A 311 2.91 17.25 -13.90
N GLN A 312 4.16 17.66 -13.66
CA GLN A 312 5.21 17.79 -14.67
C GLN A 312 6.16 16.60 -14.62
N TYR A 313 6.36 16.05 -13.42
CA TYR A 313 7.21 14.90 -13.15
C TYR A 313 6.39 13.84 -12.41
N PHE A 314 6.70 12.58 -12.69
CA PHE A 314 6.09 11.45 -12.02
C PHE A 314 7.18 10.49 -11.55
N LEU A 315 7.31 10.27 -10.25
CA LEU A 315 8.19 9.26 -9.68
C LEU A 315 7.57 7.87 -9.91
N THR A 316 8.26 7.04 -10.69
CA THR A 316 7.79 5.73 -11.15
C THR A 316 8.70 4.63 -10.61
N PRO A 317 8.15 3.61 -9.91
CA PRO A 317 8.92 2.44 -9.52
C PRO A 317 9.59 1.80 -10.73
N LYS A 318 10.86 1.41 -10.59
CA LYS A 318 11.67 0.81 -11.66
C LYS A 318 10.93 -0.32 -12.40
N ASP A 319 10.28 -1.20 -11.64
CA ASP A 319 9.61 -2.37 -12.20
C ASP A 319 8.29 -2.04 -12.93
N ASN A 320 7.76 -0.83 -12.74
CA ASN A 320 6.61 -0.32 -13.49
C ASN A 320 6.99 0.53 -14.71
N CYS A 321 8.27 0.90 -14.89
CA CYS A 321 8.69 1.84 -15.94
C CYS A 321 8.28 1.41 -17.34
N ALA A 322 8.48 0.13 -17.69
CA ALA A 322 8.17 -0.36 -19.03
C ALA A 322 6.67 -0.30 -19.34
N ALA A 323 5.81 -0.48 -18.33
CA ALA A 323 4.36 -0.35 -18.49
C ALA A 323 3.95 1.13 -18.59
N ALA A 324 4.45 1.98 -17.70
CA ALA A 324 4.17 3.41 -17.70
C ALA A 324 4.63 4.13 -18.99
N ALA A 325 5.77 3.71 -19.54
CA ALA A 325 6.35 4.32 -20.74
C ALA A 325 5.60 3.97 -22.04
N LYS A 326 4.65 3.02 -22.02
CA LYS A 326 3.86 2.66 -23.21
C LYS A 326 2.90 3.76 -23.63
N ASP A 327 2.34 4.47 -22.66
CA ASP A 327 1.33 5.50 -22.87
C ASP A 327 1.54 6.66 -21.88
N THR A 328 2.67 7.34 -22.01
CA THR A 328 3.01 8.47 -21.15
C THR A 328 2.20 9.71 -21.57
N PRO A 329 1.41 10.31 -20.67
CA PRO A 329 0.66 11.53 -20.98
C PRO A 329 1.57 12.67 -21.43
N SER A 330 1.13 13.41 -22.47
CA SER A 330 1.92 14.52 -23.01
C SER A 330 2.22 15.58 -21.94
N GLY A 331 3.49 15.97 -21.84
CA GLY A 331 3.98 16.93 -20.85
C GLY A 331 4.27 16.33 -19.47
N LEU A 332 4.18 15.01 -19.30
CA LEU A 332 4.61 14.30 -18.10
C LEU A 332 6.00 13.66 -18.31
N THR A 333 6.94 13.91 -17.41
CA THR A 333 8.24 13.23 -17.39
C THR A 333 8.22 12.10 -16.37
N LEU A 334 8.35 10.85 -16.82
CA LEU A 334 8.47 9.68 -15.94
C LEU A 334 9.90 9.54 -15.44
N VAL A 335 10.07 9.55 -14.13
CA VAL A 335 11.36 9.45 -13.45
C VAL A 335 11.43 8.11 -12.73
N LYS A 336 12.36 7.27 -13.17
CA LYS A 336 12.60 5.93 -12.63
C LYS A 336 13.25 6.02 -11.25
N VAL A 337 12.67 5.34 -10.27
CA VAL A 337 13.21 5.23 -8.91
C VAL A 337 13.21 3.78 -8.44
N SER A 338 14.28 3.36 -7.75
CA SER A 338 14.41 2.03 -7.15
C SER A 338 14.44 2.10 -5.61
N THR A 339 14.79 3.26 -5.07
CA THR A 339 14.90 3.55 -3.64
C THR A 339 14.41 4.97 -3.33
N ILE A 340 14.20 5.27 -2.04
CA ILE A 340 13.95 6.64 -1.58
C ILE A 340 15.13 7.58 -1.90
N ASP A 341 16.37 7.11 -1.79
CA ASP A 341 17.57 7.85 -2.22
C ASP A 341 17.51 8.29 -3.69
N ASP A 342 17.10 7.38 -4.59
CA ASP A 342 16.94 7.71 -6.02
C ASP A 342 15.92 8.84 -6.20
N ALA A 343 14.79 8.77 -5.48
CA ALA A 343 13.76 9.79 -5.51
C ALA A 343 14.24 11.13 -4.94
N MET A 344 14.97 11.13 -3.84
CA MET A 344 15.56 12.32 -3.23
C MET A 344 16.56 13.01 -4.16
N ASN A 345 17.43 12.22 -4.82
CA ASN A 345 18.37 12.74 -5.80
C ASN A 345 17.66 13.34 -7.01
N ALA A 346 16.62 12.66 -7.53
CA ALA A 346 15.81 13.18 -8.62
C ALA A 346 15.09 14.49 -8.25
N LEU A 347 14.48 14.56 -7.06
CA LEU A 347 13.81 15.77 -6.56
C LEU A 347 14.79 16.94 -6.43
N LYS A 348 16.01 16.69 -5.92
CA LYS A 348 17.07 17.70 -5.84
C LYS A 348 17.44 18.26 -7.22
N ASP A 349 17.52 17.42 -8.23
CA ASP A 349 17.80 17.85 -9.60
C ASP A 349 16.62 18.58 -10.24
N ILE A 350 15.39 18.13 -10.00
CA ILE A 350 14.17 18.83 -10.44
C ILE A 350 14.09 20.23 -9.82
N SER A 351 14.32 20.33 -8.51
CA SER A 351 14.33 21.58 -7.75
C SER A 351 15.39 22.56 -8.28
N ALA A 352 16.56 22.04 -8.67
CA ALA A 352 17.64 22.83 -9.26
C ALA A 352 17.53 23.06 -10.78
N GLY A 353 16.50 22.53 -11.45
CA GLY A 353 16.33 22.62 -12.90
C GLY A 353 17.30 21.78 -13.74
N ARG A 354 18.04 20.83 -13.13
CA ARG A 354 19.01 19.93 -13.80
C ARG A 354 18.33 18.67 -14.32
N THR A 355 17.39 18.81 -15.25
CA THR A 355 16.48 17.71 -15.62
C THR A 355 16.97 16.82 -16.76
N SER A 356 18.06 17.17 -17.44
CA SER A 356 18.61 16.41 -18.57
C SER A 356 19.17 15.04 -18.18
N GLY A 357 19.69 14.92 -16.95
CA GLY A 357 20.29 13.69 -16.42
C GLY A 357 19.34 12.78 -15.62
N LEU A 358 18.06 13.14 -15.51
CA LEU A 358 17.10 12.35 -14.74
C LEU A 358 16.98 10.92 -15.32
N PRO A 359 16.95 9.88 -14.47
CA PRO A 359 16.74 8.52 -14.93
C PRO A 359 15.32 8.39 -15.47
N LYS A 360 15.15 8.33 -16.79
CA LYS A 360 13.82 8.25 -17.41
C LYS A 360 13.34 6.81 -17.54
N CYS A 361 12.04 6.60 -17.40
CA CYS A 361 11.44 5.34 -17.82
C CYS A 361 11.50 5.20 -19.34
N THR A 362 11.75 3.98 -19.83
CA THR A 362 11.66 3.65 -21.24
C THR A 362 10.85 2.37 -21.42
N THR A 363 10.36 2.12 -22.63
CA THR A 363 9.66 0.87 -22.97
C THR A 363 10.57 -0.35 -22.98
N LYS A 364 11.89 -0.15 -22.94
CA LYS A 364 12.89 -1.21 -22.75
C LYS A 364 13.23 -1.31 -21.26
N GLY A 365 13.06 -2.51 -20.70
CA GLY A 365 13.30 -2.82 -19.29
C GLY A 365 14.75 -2.65 -18.86
#